data_AF-A0A975J7J1-F1
#
_entry.id   AF-A0A975J7J1-F1
#
_cell.length_a   1.000
_cell.length_b   1.000
_cell.length_c   1.000
_cell.angle_alpha   90.00
_cell.angle_beta   90.00
_cell.angle_gamma   90.00
#
_symmetry.space_group_name_H-M   'P 1'
#
loop_
_entity.id
_entity.type
_entity.pdbx_description
1 polymer ?
#
loop_
_entity_poly.entity_id
_entity_poly.type
_entity_poly.pdbx_seq_one_letter_code
_entity_poly.pdbx_strand_id
1 'polypeptide(L)'
;MKLKIKKVMLYGNKELNIYIPTKVPKQLTAVDPIVWDNAILGNSIAYEFLKKLFVLAANLESKEIIYIPTHSMKINEYKDIWKDGIFDMDIVLLNYHATQLKAKEIFKAMKTKSIFTEHIREVVIEDNNIVYPDYWLTDRKLSARRFKDTLMISTNRDVFLMLAYDAGRMTGIEDTEEYNFDSHIHEDSIGTSENNGFNFLYYHKKDNI
;
A
#
# COMPACT_ATOMS: atom_id res chain seq x y z
N MET A 1 -7.22 0.36 14.46
CA MET A 1 -6.17 -0.62 14.06
C MET A 1 -5.04 -0.57 15.08
N LYS A 2 -4.31 -1.66 15.35
CA LYS A 2 -3.13 -1.63 16.25
C LYS A 2 -1.84 -1.49 15.43
N LEU A 3 -0.97 -0.56 15.83
CA LEU A 3 0.32 -0.28 15.19
C LEU A 3 1.47 -0.41 16.20
N LYS A 4 2.65 -0.80 15.74
CA LYS A 4 3.91 -0.63 16.47
C LYS A 4 4.58 0.61 15.92
N ILE A 5 5.10 1.47 16.79
CA ILE A 5 5.91 2.61 16.37
C ILE A 5 7.37 2.25 16.57
N LYS A 6 8.12 2.46 15.49
CA LYS A 6 9.56 2.34 15.47
C LYS A 6 10.13 3.73 15.23
N LYS A 7 10.85 4.25 16.23
CA LYS A 7 11.55 5.53 16.13
C LYS A 7 12.97 5.32 15.64
N VAL A 8 13.37 6.05 14.60
CA VAL A 8 14.70 5.95 14.02
C VAL A 8 15.30 7.34 13.84
N MET A 9 16.50 7.54 14.38
CA MET A 9 17.26 8.76 14.15
C MET A 9 17.91 8.72 12.78
N LEU A 10 17.56 9.68 11.93
CA LEU A 10 18.16 9.92 10.63
C LEU A 10 19.39 10.84 10.77
N TYR A 11 20.16 10.96 9.68
CA TYR A 11 21.27 11.91 9.61
C TYR A 11 20.78 13.35 9.86
N GLY A 12 21.56 14.13 10.60
CA GLY A 12 21.18 15.50 11.01
C GLY A 12 20.20 15.55 12.17
N ASN A 13 20.15 14.51 13.02
CA ASN A 13 19.35 14.45 14.24
C ASN A 13 17.83 14.60 14.04
N LYS A 14 17.33 14.12 12.89
CA LYS A 14 15.89 14.10 12.58
C LYS A 14 15.31 12.75 12.99
N GLU A 15 14.30 12.74 13.86
CA GLU A 15 13.55 11.53 14.20
C GLU A 15 12.54 11.19 13.08
N LEU A 16 12.51 9.93 12.65
CA LEU A 16 11.50 9.34 11.77
C LEU A 16 10.65 8.37 12.58
N ASN A 17 9.33 8.55 12.53
CA ASN A 17 8.36 7.63 13.08
C ASN A 17 7.89 6.66 12.00
N ILE A 18 8.13 5.37 12.20
CA ILE A 18 7.68 4.31 11.30
C ILE A 18 6.55 3.55 11.99
N TYR A 19 5.35 3.66 11.43
CA TYR A 19 4.16 2.95 11.88
C TYR A 19 4.08 1.59 11.20
N ILE A 20 3.95 0.52 11.98
CA ILE A 20 3.97 -0.86 11.49
C ILE A 20 2.71 -1.59 11.96
N PRO A 21 1.81 -2.01 11.08
CA PRO A 21 0.62 -2.76 11.46
C PRO A 21 0.99 -4.08 12.16
N THR A 22 0.30 -4.40 13.25
CA THR A 22 0.59 -5.62 14.02
C THR A 22 -0.05 -6.88 13.44
N LYS A 23 -1.10 -6.72 12.65
CA LYS A 23 -1.81 -7.80 11.95
C LYS A 23 -1.98 -7.39 10.49
N VAL A 24 -1.17 -7.97 9.62
CA VAL A 24 -1.26 -7.81 8.17
C VAL A 24 -1.97 -9.03 7.59
N PRO A 25 -3.00 -8.87 6.74
CA PRO A 25 -3.65 -9.99 6.05
C PRO A 25 -2.65 -10.83 5.27
N LYS A 26 -2.81 -12.17 5.27
CA LYS A 26 -1.89 -13.09 4.59
C LYS A 26 -1.99 -12.99 3.06
N GLN A 27 -3.14 -12.53 2.59
CA GLN A 27 -3.48 -12.34 1.19
C GLN A 27 -2.96 -11.01 0.63
N LEU A 28 -2.30 -10.17 1.44
CA LEU A 28 -1.77 -8.90 0.98
C LEU A 28 -0.32 -9.03 0.54
N THR A 29 -0.04 -8.66 -0.71
CA THR A 29 1.33 -8.57 -1.24
C THR A 29 1.43 -7.45 -2.30
N ALA A 30 2.63 -6.97 -2.57
CA ALA A 30 2.91 -6.08 -3.69
C ALA A 30 3.78 -6.74 -4.75
N VAL A 31 3.55 -6.35 -6.01
CA VAL A 31 4.18 -6.93 -7.18
C VAL A 31 4.63 -5.84 -8.16
N ASP A 32 5.74 -6.08 -8.84
CA ASP A 32 6.27 -5.29 -9.94
C ASP A 32 6.38 -6.25 -11.12
N PRO A 33 5.40 -6.28 -12.04
CA PRO A 33 5.38 -7.23 -13.14
C PRO A 33 6.45 -6.95 -14.22
N ILE A 34 7.30 -5.93 -14.03
CA ILE A 34 8.33 -5.40 -14.94
C ILE A 34 7.79 -4.79 -16.24
N VAL A 35 6.89 -5.47 -16.93
CA VAL A 35 6.31 -5.05 -18.22
C VAL A 35 5.02 -4.26 -18.02
N TRP A 36 4.41 -4.37 -16.84
CA TRP A 36 3.15 -3.72 -16.48
C TRP A 36 3.38 -2.81 -15.29
N ASP A 37 2.36 -2.02 -14.97
CA ASP A 37 2.32 -1.17 -13.79
C ASP A 37 2.50 -1.97 -12.50
N ASN A 38 3.11 -1.35 -11.48
CA ASN A 38 3.22 -1.95 -10.15
C ASN A 38 1.82 -2.24 -9.61
N ALA A 39 1.66 -3.24 -8.75
CA ALA A 39 0.36 -3.56 -8.20
C ALA A 39 0.40 -4.01 -6.75
N ILE A 40 -0.73 -3.86 -6.07
CA ILE A 40 -1.02 -4.56 -4.81
C ILE A 40 -2.07 -5.64 -5.10
N LEU A 41 -1.73 -6.86 -4.72
CA LEU A 41 -2.62 -8.03 -4.77
C LEU A 41 -3.26 -8.24 -3.40
N GLY A 42 -4.55 -8.53 -3.40
CA GLY A 42 -5.34 -8.76 -2.20
C GLY A 42 -6.71 -9.36 -2.48
N ASN A 43 -7.36 -9.90 -1.46
CA ASN A 43 -8.79 -10.19 -1.48
C ASN A 43 -9.56 -9.09 -0.71
N SER A 44 -10.87 -9.27 -0.55
CA SER A 44 -11.75 -8.34 0.18
C SER A 44 -11.20 -7.97 1.58
N ILE A 45 -10.67 -8.93 2.33
CA ILE A 45 -10.06 -8.72 3.65
C ILE A 45 -8.80 -7.84 3.55
N ALA A 46 -7.94 -8.09 2.56
CA ALA A 46 -6.74 -7.31 2.33
C ALA A 46 -7.07 -5.86 1.93
N TYR A 47 -8.08 -5.66 1.09
CA TYR A 47 -8.50 -4.33 0.65
C TYR A 47 -9.23 -3.54 1.73
N GLU A 48 -10.04 -4.19 2.56
CA GLU A 48 -10.61 -3.55 3.76
C GLU A 48 -9.50 -3.09 4.71
N PHE A 49 -8.43 -3.87 4.85
CA PHE A 49 -7.25 -3.45 5.60
C PHE A 49 -6.51 -2.26 4.96
N LEU A 50 -6.30 -2.28 3.65
CA LEU A 50 -5.64 -1.20 2.91
C LEU A 50 -6.43 0.10 2.94
N LYS A 51 -7.76 0.04 2.76
CA LYS A 51 -8.65 1.20 2.91
C LYS A 51 -8.35 1.95 4.21
N LYS A 52 -8.25 1.21 5.32
CA LYS A 52 -7.94 1.79 6.64
C LYS A 52 -6.53 2.40 6.69
N LEU A 53 -5.55 1.77 6.06
CA LEU A 53 -4.19 2.29 6.02
C LEU A 53 -4.02 3.50 5.11
N PHE A 54 -4.74 3.58 4.01
CA PHE A 54 -4.70 4.75 3.11
C PHE A 54 -5.34 5.97 3.77
N VAL A 55 -6.45 5.81 4.50
CA VAL A 55 -7.01 6.89 5.34
C VAL A 55 -6.00 7.36 6.38
N LEU A 56 -5.28 6.43 7.02
CA LEU A 56 -4.22 6.79 7.94
C LEU A 56 -3.06 7.51 7.23
N ALA A 57 -2.65 7.03 6.05
CA ALA A 57 -1.58 7.60 5.24
C ALA A 57 -1.88 9.03 4.80
N ALA A 58 -3.15 9.32 4.50
CA ALA A 58 -3.64 10.65 4.16
C ALA A 58 -3.40 11.68 5.29
N ASN A 59 -3.32 11.22 6.53
CA ASN A 59 -3.14 12.02 7.75
C ASN A 59 -1.74 11.88 8.37
N LEU A 60 -0.76 11.33 7.63
CA LEU A 60 0.63 11.29 8.09
C LEU A 60 1.21 12.69 8.19
N GLU A 61 1.83 12.98 9.33
CA GLU A 61 2.54 14.23 9.56
C GLU A 61 3.99 14.15 9.05
N SER A 62 4.73 15.24 9.24
CA SER A 62 6.11 15.29 8.78
C SER A 62 6.98 14.26 9.50
N LYS A 63 7.80 13.55 8.72
CA LYS A 63 8.70 12.48 9.20
C LYS A 63 7.93 11.28 9.77
N GLU A 64 6.75 11.03 9.24
CA GLU A 64 6.00 9.81 9.47
C GLU A 64 5.91 8.98 8.19
N ILE A 65 6.01 7.66 8.32
CA ILE A 65 5.74 6.69 7.26
C ILE A 65 4.99 5.49 7.81
N ILE A 66 4.26 4.78 6.95
CA ILE A 66 3.69 3.46 7.28
C ILE A 66 4.51 2.41 6.53
N TYR A 67 5.00 1.41 7.26
CA TYR A 67 5.66 0.23 6.70
C TYR A 67 4.78 -1.00 6.94
N ILE A 68 4.41 -1.68 5.87
CA ILE A 68 3.55 -2.86 5.88
C ILE A 68 4.42 -4.06 5.51
N PRO A 69 4.83 -4.88 6.49
CA PRO A 69 5.51 -6.13 6.22
C PRO A 69 4.51 -7.12 5.63
N THR A 70 4.65 -7.40 4.33
CA THR A 70 3.77 -8.33 3.63
C THR A 70 4.21 -9.76 3.88
N HIS A 71 3.37 -10.71 3.47
CA HIS A 71 3.71 -12.13 3.55
C HIS A 71 3.94 -12.65 2.14
N SER A 72 5.01 -13.43 1.96
CA SER A 72 5.20 -14.14 0.70
C SER A 72 4.02 -15.07 0.45
N MET A 73 3.36 -14.87 -0.68
CA MET A 73 2.37 -15.80 -1.17
C MET A 73 3.15 -17.00 -1.70
N LYS A 74 3.28 -18.04 -0.86
CA LYS A 74 4.10 -19.24 -1.11
C LYS A 74 3.79 -20.02 -2.41
N ILE A 75 2.82 -19.58 -3.22
CA ILE A 75 2.30 -20.30 -4.39
C ILE A 75 2.36 -19.40 -5.62
N ASN A 76 2.86 -19.96 -6.71
CA ASN A 76 3.38 -19.28 -7.90
C ASN A 76 2.33 -18.93 -8.98
N GLU A 77 1.03 -19.07 -8.72
CA GLU A 77 0.01 -18.92 -9.79
C GLU A 77 0.08 -17.53 -10.47
N TYR A 78 0.35 -16.47 -9.71
CA TYR A 78 0.61 -15.14 -10.27
C TYR A 78 2.01 -15.01 -10.91
N LYS A 79 3.01 -15.81 -10.48
CA LYS A 79 4.34 -15.84 -11.12
C LYS A 79 4.29 -16.51 -12.48
N ASP A 80 3.35 -17.43 -12.69
CA ASP A 80 3.14 -18.05 -14.00
C ASP A 80 2.57 -17.05 -15.01
N ILE A 81 1.76 -16.09 -14.53
CA ILE A 81 1.22 -14.97 -15.31
C ILE A 81 2.31 -13.92 -15.60
N TRP A 82 3.07 -13.50 -14.58
CA TRP A 82 4.15 -12.51 -14.73
C TRP A 82 5.53 -13.14 -14.44
N LYS A 83 6.02 -13.98 -15.35
CA LYS A 83 7.24 -14.80 -15.16
C LYS A 83 8.48 -14.03 -14.73
N ASP A 84 8.62 -12.80 -15.22
CA ASP A 84 9.78 -11.95 -14.91
C ASP A 84 9.49 -10.97 -13.76
N GLY A 85 8.28 -11.00 -13.19
CA GLY A 85 7.86 -10.09 -12.13
C GLY A 85 8.64 -10.26 -10.83
N ILE A 86 8.72 -9.17 -10.07
CA ILE A 86 9.19 -9.16 -8.69
C ILE A 86 7.96 -9.18 -7.79
N PHE A 87 7.95 -10.12 -6.86
CA PHE A 87 6.78 -10.43 -6.03
C PHE A 87 7.14 -10.37 -4.55
N ASP A 88 6.12 -10.51 -3.70
CA ASP A 88 6.31 -10.61 -2.25
C ASP A 88 7.01 -9.40 -1.66
N MET A 89 6.73 -8.22 -2.23
CA MET A 89 7.33 -6.97 -1.80
C MET A 89 6.55 -6.38 -0.62
N ASP A 90 7.30 -5.87 0.35
CA ASP A 90 6.72 -5.02 1.38
C ASP A 90 6.20 -3.70 0.81
N ILE A 91 5.29 -3.05 1.53
CA ILE A 91 4.71 -1.77 1.10
C ILE A 91 5.14 -0.67 2.07
N VAL A 92 5.52 0.49 1.52
CA VAL A 92 5.72 1.72 2.29
C VAL A 92 4.81 2.81 1.77
N LEU A 93 4.05 3.43 2.66
CA LEU A 93 3.19 4.58 2.35
C LEU A 93 3.83 5.86 2.88
N LEU A 94 3.95 6.86 2.00
CA LEU A 94 4.52 8.17 2.31
C LEU A 94 3.63 9.28 1.79
N ASN A 95 3.34 10.25 2.65
CA ASN A 95 2.78 11.53 2.21
C ASN A 95 3.93 12.47 1.82
N TYR A 96 4.16 12.70 0.52
CA TYR A 96 5.35 13.45 0.05
C TYR A 96 5.34 14.92 0.47
N HIS A 97 4.16 15.51 0.69
CA HIS A 97 4.07 16.88 1.20
C HIS A 97 4.56 16.96 2.64
N ALA A 98 4.43 15.87 3.41
CA ALA A 98 4.85 15.80 4.80
C ALA A 98 6.29 15.27 4.96
N THR A 99 6.67 14.26 4.18
CA THR A 99 7.93 13.52 4.34
C THR A 99 8.70 13.46 3.02
N GLN A 100 9.75 14.26 2.89
CA GLN A 100 10.67 14.29 1.74
C GLN A 100 11.95 13.49 2.03
N LEU A 101 11.83 12.16 2.14
CA LEU A 101 12.98 11.27 2.33
C LEU A 101 13.30 10.52 1.04
N LYS A 102 14.59 10.26 0.78
CA LYS A 102 14.99 9.43 -0.35
C LYS A 102 14.70 7.95 -0.04
N ALA A 103 14.38 7.18 -1.08
CA ALA A 103 14.15 5.73 -0.97
C ALA A 103 15.25 4.98 -0.20
N LYS A 104 16.52 5.32 -0.44
CA LYS A 104 17.68 4.75 0.28
C LYS A 104 17.63 5.01 1.79
N GLU A 105 17.17 6.19 2.21
CA GLU A 105 17.10 6.58 3.63
C GLU A 105 15.96 5.85 4.33
N ILE A 106 14.79 5.79 3.69
CA ILE A 106 13.61 5.03 4.17
C ILE A 106 13.99 3.57 4.37
N PHE A 107 14.58 2.95 3.34
CA PHE A 107 15.01 1.56 3.38
C PHE A 107 16.02 1.28 4.50
N LYS A 108 17.00 2.18 4.67
CA LYS A 108 17.98 2.06 5.76
C LYS A 108 17.29 2.16 7.12
N ALA A 109 16.38 3.12 7.31
CA ALA A 109 15.67 3.32 8.56
C ALA A 109 14.78 2.11 8.93
N MET A 110 14.12 1.50 7.95
CA MET A 110 13.37 0.25 8.14
C MET A 110 14.24 -0.90 8.66
N LYS A 111 15.49 -1.01 8.20
CA LYS A 111 16.41 -2.09 8.61
C LYS A 111 17.23 -1.78 9.86
N THR A 112 17.33 -0.51 10.28
CA THR A 112 18.05 -0.13 11.51
C THR A 112 17.43 -0.81 12.74
N LYS A 113 18.22 -1.44 13.61
CA LYS A 113 17.72 -1.92 14.90
C LYS A 113 17.33 -0.71 15.77
N SER A 114 16.14 -0.73 16.34
CA SER A 114 15.69 0.29 17.28
C SER A 114 14.73 -0.33 18.29
N ILE A 115 14.46 0.42 19.36
CA ILE A 115 13.46 0.04 20.33
C ILE A 115 12.08 0.29 19.71
N PHE A 116 11.21 -0.72 19.79
CA PHE A 116 9.82 -0.59 19.41
C PHE A 116 9.02 -0.14 20.62
N THR A 117 8.19 0.87 20.43
CA THR A 117 7.15 1.22 21.39
C THR A 117 5.81 0.83 20.78
N GLU A 118 5.02 0.03 21.50
CA GLU A 118 3.65 -0.24 21.06
C GLU A 118 2.83 1.03 21.18
N HIS A 119 2.04 1.33 20.15
CA HIS A 119 1.19 2.51 20.16
C HIS A 119 -0.16 2.18 19.52
N ILE A 120 -1.21 2.31 20.30
CA ILE A 120 -2.56 2.17 19.77
C ILE A 120 -2.94 3.54 19.23
N ARG A 121 -2.77 3.74 17.92
CA ARG A 121 -3.43 4.86 17.23
C ARG A 121 -4.82 4.38 16.87
N GLU A 122 -5.81 4.84 17.62
CA GLU A 122 -7.20 4.65 17.22
C GLU A 122 -7.44 5.50 15.98
N VAL A 123 -7.62 4.83 14.84
CA VAL A 123 -8.01 5.49 13.60
C VAL A 123 -9.52 5.39 13.58
N VAL A 124 -10.19 6.49 13.94
CA VAL A 124 -11.62 6.63 13.71
C VAL A 124 -11.78 6.87 12.21
N ILE A 125 -12.25 5.85 11.51
CA ILE A 125 -12.60 5.96 10.11
C ILE A 125 -14.10 6.18 10.11
N GLU A 126 -14.50 7.44 9.94
CA GLU A 126 -15.90 7.71 9.64
C GLU A 126 -16.15 7.20 8.23
N ASP A 127 -16.65 5.97 8.13
CA ASP A 127 -16.90 5.25 6.86
C ASP A 127 -17.79 6.04 5.87
N ASN A 128 -18.47 7.10 6.34
CA ASN A 128 -19.40 7.91 5.55
C ASN A 128 -18.78 9.18 4.90
N ASN A 129 -17.49 9.47 5.11
CA ASN A 129 -16.90 10.76 4.69
C ASN A 129 -15.72 10.66 3.70
N ILE A 130 -15.39 9.47 3.17
CA ILE A 130 -14.37 9.35 2.12
C ILE A 130 -15.02 9.70 0.78
N VAL A 131 -14.99 10.97 0.42
CA VAL A 131 -15.45 11.48 -0.87
C VAL A 131 -14.34 11.34 -1.90
N TYR A 132 -14.68 10.86 -3.10
CA TYR A 132 -13.74 10.82 -4.21
C TYR A 132 -13.30 12.25 -4.56
N PRO A 133 -11.99 12.56 -4.55
CA PRO A 133 -11.51 13.91 -4.77
C PRO A 133 -11.67 14.33 -6.24
N ASP A 134 -11.77 15.64 -6.47
CA ASP A 134 -11.75 16.20 -7.83
C ASP A 134 -10.44 15.87 -8.58
N TYR A 135 -10.52 15.65 -9.89
CA TYR A 135 -9.41 15.13 -10.71
C TYR A 135 -8.12 15.98 -10.63
N TRP A 136 -8.22 17.31 -10.53
CA TRP A 136 -7.04 18.19 -10.45
C TRP A 136 -6.29 18.06 -9.11
N LEU A 137 -6.94 17.49 -8.08
CA LEU A 137 -6.30 17.21 -6.80
C LEU A 137 -5.43 15.95 -6.86
N THR A 138 -5.64 15.06 -7.84
CA THR A 138 -4.98 13.76 -7.95
C THR A 138 -4.05 13.63 -9.16
N ASP A 139 -4.23 14.45 -10.19
CA ASP A 139 -3.46 14.39 -11.44
C ASP A 139 -1.93 14.44 -11.20
N ARG A 140 -1.21 13.44 -11.72
CA ARG A 140 0.26 13.26 -11.65
C ARG A 140 0.89 13.37 -10.26
N LYS A 141 0.14 13.07 -9.19
CA LYS A 141 0.63 13.13 -7.80
C LYS A 141 0.93 11.78 -7.17
N LEU A 142 0.70 10.68 -7.88
CA LEU A 142 1.01 9.34 -7.40
C LEU A 142 2.38 8.89 -7.92
N SER A 143 3.27 8.50 -7.01
CA SER A 143 4.51 7.81 -7.36
C SER A 143 4.53 6.46 -6.66
N ALA A 144 4.24 5.39 -7.40
CA ALA A 144 4.49 4.02 -6.98
C ALA A 144 5.76 3.51 -7.66
N ARG A 145 6.80 3.22 -6.87
CA ARG A 145 8.08 2.74 -7.40
C ARG A 145 8.67 1.66 -6.54
N ARG A 146 9.19 0.62 -7.17
CA ARG A 146 9.99 -0.39 -6.49
C ARG A 146 11.35 0.16 -6.07
N PHE A 147 11.76 -0.18 -4.86
CA PHE A 147 13.14 -0.09 -4.40
C PHE A 147 13.52 -1.37 -3.66
N LYS A 148 14.30 -2.23 -4.33
CA LYS A 148 14.65 -3.59 -3.85
C LYS A 148 13.40 -4.45 -3.66
N ASP A 149 13.18 -4.98 -2.45
CA ASP A 149 12.10 -5.83 -1.96
C ASP A 149 10.93 -5.02 -1.37
N THR A 150 10.75 -3.78 -1.83
CA THR A 150 9.75 -2.86 -1.29
C THR A 150 9.13 -2.02 -2.39
N LEU A 151 7.80 -1.94 -2.42
CA LEU A 151 7.03 -0.98 -3.19
C LEU A 151 6.81 0.29 -2.35
N MET A 152 7.31 1.42 -2.84
CA MET A 152 7.12 2.72 -2.20
C MET A 152 6.00 3.49 -2.91
N ILE A 153 4.94 3.78 -2.16
CA ILE A 153 3.80 4.58 -2.61
C ILE A 153 3.92 5.94 -1.94
N SER A 154 4.31 6.93 -2.74
CA SER A 154 4.53 8.30 -2.31
C SER A 154 3.52 9.22 -2.99
N THR A 155 2.62 9.81 -2.23
CA THR A 155 1.56 10.67 -2.77
C THR A 155 1.09 11.74 -1.78
N ASN A 156 -0.02 12.45 -2.05
CA ASN A 156 -0.61 13.45 -1.16
C ASN A 156 -1.84 12.90 -0.43
N ARG A 157 -2.44 13.74 0.42
CA ARG A 157 -3.68 13.40 1.15
C ARG A 157 -4.79 12.93 0.22
N ASP A 158 -5.07 13.66 -0.85
CA ASP A 158 -6.25 13.45 -1.69
C ASP A 158 -6.12 12.14 -2.49
N VAL A 159 -4.96 11.84 -3.05
CA VAL A 159 -4.70 10.56 -3.71
C VAL A 159 -4.78 9.41 -2.72
N PHE A 160 -4.32 9.55 -1.47
CA PHE A 160 -4.54 8.49 -0.48
C PHE A 160 -6.03 8.27 -0.18
N LEU A 161 -6.84 9.32 -0.14
CA LEU A 161 -8.29 9.16 0.02
C LEU A 161 -8.95 8.52 -1.21
N MET A 162 -8.48 8.86 -2.41
CA MET A 162 -8.86 8.19 -3.66
C MET A 162 -8.56 6.68 -3.59
N LEU A 163 -7.31 6.32 -3.27
CA LEU A 163 -6.89 4.92 -3.09
C LEU A 163 -7.70 4.20 -1.99
N ALA A 164 -8.09 4.91 -0.93
CA ALA A 164 -8.96 4.35 0.11
C ALA A 164 -10.37 4.07 -0.39
N TYR A 165 -10.94 4.99 -1.19
CA TYR A 165 -12.24 4.80 -1.84
C TYR A 165 -12.19 3.60 -2.79
N ASP A 166 -11.18 3.51 -3.63
CA ASP A 166 -11.00 2.43 -4.61
C ASP A 166 -10.79 1.07 -3.92
N ALA A 167 -9.95 1.02 -2.87
CA ALA A 167 -9.81 -0.17 -2.04
C ALA A 167 -11.15 -0.58 -1.40
N GLY A 168 -12.00 0.38 -1.02
CA GLY A 168 -13.35 0.12 -0.52
C GLY A 168 -14.22 -0.62 -1.53
N ARG A 169 -14.11 -0.32 -2.83
CA ARG A 169 -14.88 -1.00 -3.89
C ARG A 169 -14.50 -2.47 -4.04
N MET A 170 -13.26 -2.82 -3.73
CA MET A 170 -12.76 -4.21 -3.76
C MET A 170 -13.26 -5.08 -2.59
N THR A 171 -13.89 -4.48 -1.56
CA THR A 171 -14.39 -5.22 -0.39
C THR A 171 -15.68 -5.98 -0.66
N GLY A 172 -16.43 -5.60 -1.69
CA GLY A 172 -17.71 -6.22 -2.07
C GLY A 172 -17.58 -7.41 -3.02
N ILE A 173 -16.35 -7.76 -3.44
CA ILE A 173 -16.09 -8.89 -4.32
C ILE A 173 -16.08 -10.16 -3.48
N GLU A 174 -16.84 -11.17 -3.92
CA GLU A 174 -16.88 -12.47 -3.26
C GLU A 174 -15.60 -13.28 -3.58
N ASP A 175 -15.12 -14.03 -2.59
CA ASP A 175 -13.99 -14.97 -2.74
C ASP A 175 -14.43 -16.18 -3.59
N THR A 176 -14.50 -16.02 -4.92
CA THR A 176 -14.79 -17.12 -5.88
C THR A 176 -13.82 -17.14 -7.06
N GLU A 177 -13.46 -18.35 -7.54
CA GLU A 177 -12.46 -18.55 -8.61
C GLU A 177 -12.79 -17.79 -9.91
N GLU A 178 -14.07 -17.49 -10.15
CA GLU A 178 -14.52 -16.64 -11.25
C GLU A 178 -13.89 -15.24 -11.19
N TYR A 179 -13.76 -14.68 -9.99
CA TYR A 179 -13.17 -13.36 -9.75
C TYR A 179 -11.65 -13.41 -9.49
N ASN A 180 -11.02 -14.60 -9.59
CA ASN A 180 -9.58 -14.70 -9.41
C ASN A 180 -8.83 -14.16 -10.62
N PHE A 181 -7.94 -13.22 -10.35
CA PHE A 181 -7.31 -12.41 -11.41
C PHE A 181 -8.36 -11.67 -12.24
N ASP A 182 -9.62 -11.62 -11.80
CA ASP A 182 -10.57 -10.66 -12.31
C ASP A 182 -10.08 -9.33 -11.80
N SER A 183 -9.34 -8.72 -12.70
CA SER A 183 -8.77 -7.46 -12.45
C SER A 183 -9.93 -6.48 -12.45
N HIS A 184 -10.08 -5.76 -11.35
CA HIS A 184 -10.30 -4.34 -11.55
C HIS A 184 -8.98 -3.75 -12.08
N ILE A 185 -8.67 -4.10 -13.34
CA ILE A 185 -7.79 -3.32 -14.18
C ILE A 185 -8.51 -1.99 -14.22
N HIS A 186 -7.93 -0.99 -13.57
CA HIS A 186 -8.12 0.36 -14.04
C HIS A 186 -7.41 0.42 -15.40
N GLU A 187 -8.09 -0.06 -16.46
CA GLU A 187 -8.16 0.72 -17.69
C GLU A 187 -9.06 1.88 -17.31
N ASP A 188 -8.51 2.75 -16.48
CA ASP A 188 -9.17 3.94 -16.07
C ASP A 188 -9.36 4.70 -17.37
N SER A 189 -10.61 5.00 -17.70
CA SER A 189 -10.95 6.05 -18.64
C SER A 189 -10.46 7.44 -18.14
N ILE A 190 -9.66 7.44 -17.07
CA ILE A 190 -9.04 8.54 -16.34
C ILE A 190 -7.54 8.23 -16.11
N GLY A 191 -6.81 7.77 -17.14
CA GLY A 191 -5.37 7.99 -17.28
C GLY A 191 -4.45 7.72 -16.07
N THR A 192 -4.75 6.75 -15.20
CA THR A 192 -3.85 6.34 -14.12
C THR A 192 -2.76 5.37 -14.62
N SER A 193 -3.00 4.61 -15.69
CA SER A 193 -1.96 3.82 -16.38
C SER A 193 -1.08 4.68 -17.30
N GLU A 194 -1.63 5.73 -17.92
CA GLU A 194 -0.84 6.59 -18.82
C GLU A 194 0.06 7.61 -18.09
N ASN A 195 -0.13 7.83 -16.77
CA ASN A 195 0.74 8.74 -16.01
C ASN A 195 1.14 8.29 -14.58
N ASN A 196 0.58 7.22 -14.00
CA ASN A 196 0.76 6.86 -12.57
C ASN A 196 0.81 5.33 -12.30
N GLY A 197 1.63 4.56 -13.03
CA GLY A 197 1.66 3.09 -13.02
C GLY A 197 1.55 2.33 -11.68
N PHE A 198 0.30 2.13 -11.23
CA PHE A 198 -0.09 1.46 -9.99
C PHE A 198 -1.51 0.85 -10.06
N ASN A 199 -1.68 -0.42 -9.71
CA ASN A 199 -2.94 -1.16 -9.80
C ASN A 199 -3.35 -1.89 -8.50
N PHE A 200 -4.66 -2.14 -8.33
CA PHE A 200 -5.21 -3.11 -7.39
C PHE A 200 -5.68 -4.35 -8.14
N LEU A 201 -5.20 -5.53 -7.75
CA LEU A 201 -5.53 -6.80 -8.39
C LEU A 201 -6.16 -7.78 -7.39
N TYR A 202 -7.42 -8.17 -7.65
CA TYR A 202 -8.10 -9.13 -6.80
C TYR A 202 -7.48 -10.53 -6.92
N TYR A 203 -7.18 -11.12 -5.78
CA TYR A 203 -6.71 -12.49 -5.69
C TYR A 203 -7.12 -13.10 -4.35
N HIS A 204 -7.84 -14.21 -4.43
CA HIS A 204 -8.13 -15.06 -3.28
C HIS A 204 -7.83 -16.51 -3.66
N LYS A 205 -7.41 -17.33 -2.71
CA LYS A 205 -7.32 -18.76 -2.96
C LYS A 205 -8.49 -19.43 -2.28
N LYS A 206 -9.08 -20.43 -2.94
CA LYS A 206 -9.94 -21.39 -2.28
C LYS A 206 -9.12 -22.12 -1.22
N ASP A 207 -9.30 -21.77 0.05
CA ASP A 207 -8.83 -22.61 1.13
C ASP A 207 -9.63 -23.92 0.99
N ASN A 208 -8.95 -25.02 0.65
CA ASN A 208 -9.57 -26.34 0.67
C ASN A 208 -10.10 -26.57 2.09
N ILE A 209 -11.42 -26.53 2.25
CA ILE A 209 -12.13 -27.07 3.41
C ILE A 209 -11.92 -28.59 3.43
#